data_AF-I2QTF7-F1
#
_entry.id   AF-I2QTF7-F1
#
_cell.length_a   1.000
_cell.length_b   1.000
_cell.length_c   1.000
_cell.angle_alpha   90.00
_cell.angle_beta   90.00
_cell.angle_gamma   90.00
#
_symmetry.space_group_name_H-M   'P 1'
#
loop_
_entity.id
_entity.type
_entity.pdbx_description
1 polymer ?
#
loop_
_entity_poly.entity_id
_entity_poly.type
_entity_poly.pdbx_seq_one_letter_code
_entity_poly.pdbx_strand_id
1 'polypeptide(L)'
;MNAGFDRIGLGRFAGPGERLARAVTIASVSVGRGLLWLLAAIIVGCGVWMLLPVSRGNSAEPVRSDVAAVETAPLGDAAAPSSPSEAQIPTMAELGRIRISSQTWRRGGLGSKALVTLTLRNDNDYAVKDVEIVCAFARRDGSHLTDRSRVLADTVGMKSRKTFARIPVGFVNVNADQAKCSLVAARRT
;
A
#
# COMPACT_ATOMS: atom_id res chain seq x y z
N MET A 1 10.58 -20.94 -63.54
CA MET A 1 11.98 -20.43 -63.43
C MET A 1 12.01 -19.58 -62.17
N ASN A 2 12.37 -20.06 -60.97
CA ASN A 2 13.63 -20.61 -60.47
C ASN A 2 14.87 -19.77 -60.84
N ALA A 3 15.31 -18.97 -59.87
CA ALA A 3 16.70 -18.65 -59.47
C ALA A 3 16.63 -17.35 -58.61
N GLY A 4 17.13 -17.22 -57.39
CA GLY A 4 18.07 -18.01 -56.61
C GLY A 4 19.25 -17.13 -56.16
N PHE A 5 19.43 -17.00 -54.83
CA PHE A 5 20.71 -16.91 -54.09
C PHE A 5 21.62 -15.67 -54.28
N ASP A 6 22.36 -15.10 -53.32
CA ASP A 6 22.63 -15.30 -51.87
C ASP A 6 23.52 -14.10 -51.41
N ARG A 7 23.77 -14.00 -50.10
CA ARG A 7 24.90 -13.40 -49.36
C ARG A 7 24.92 -11.91 -49.04
N ILE A 8 24.93 -11.64 -47.72
CA ILE A 8 25.98 -11.04 -46.85
C ILE A 8 25.25 -10.66 -45.53
N GLY A 9 25.66 -10.97 -44.29
CA GLY A 9 26.84 -11.61 -43.72
C GLY A 9 26.62 -11.75 -42.20
N LEU A 10 27.36 -12.68 -41.59
CA LEU A 10 27.36 -12.98 -40.15
C LEU A 10 27.64 -11.73 -39.29
N GLY A 11 26.73 -11.44 -38.35
CA GLY A 11 26.92 -10.50 -37.25
C GLY A 11 26.82 -11.20 -35.91
N ARG A 12 27.98 -11.52 -35.36
CA ARG A 12 28.28 -12.21 -34.10
C ARG A 12 27.52 -11.65 -32.89
N PHE A 13 26.90 -12.54 -32.11
CA PHE A 13 26.43 -12.28 -30.74
C PHE A 13 27.60 -11.81 -29.87
N ALA A 14 27.58 -10.54 -29.45
CA ALA A 14 28.44 -10.03 -28.39
C ALA A 14 27.65 -10.10 -27.07
N GLY A 15 28.11 -10.95 -26.16
CA GLY A 15 27.50 -11.15 -24.85
C GLY A 15 27.66 -9.95 -23.92
N PRO A 16 26.79 -9.80 -22.91
CA PRO A 16 26.82 -8.69 -21.96
C PRO A 16 27.96 -8.75 -20.91
N GLY A 17 28.97 -9.61 -21.11
CA GLY A 17 29.99 -9.93 -20.10
C GLY A 17 31.17 -8.94 -19.98
N GLU A 18 31.46 -8.12 -20.99
CA GLU A 18 32.72 -7.35 -21.02
C GLU A 18 32.59 -5.88 -20.56
N ARG A 19 31.38 -5.35 -20.31
CA ARG A 19 31.22 -3.99 -19.76
C ARG A 19 31.30 -3.92 -18.22
N LEU A 20 31.18 -5.05 -17.53
CA LEU A 20 31.23 -5.11 -16.07
C LEU A 20 32.65 -5.08 -15.50
N ALA A 21 33.65 -5.54 -16.24
CA ALA A 21 35.03 -5.61 -15.75
C ALA A 21 35.74 -4.24 -15.67
N ARG A 22 35.29 -3.23 -16.44
CA ARG A 22 35.95 -1.91 -16.48
C ARG A 22 35.36 -0.88 -15.51
N ALA A 23 34.23 -1.17 -14.89
CA ALA A 23 33.58 -0.26 -13.94
C ALA A 23 34.00 -0.49 -12.48
N VAL A 24 34.59 -1.65 -12.16
CA VAL A 24 34.88 -2.05 -10.77
C VAL A 24 36.19 -1.46 -10.24
N THR A 25 37.14 -1.03 -11.08
CA THR A 25 38.46 -0.58 -10.62
C THR A 25 38.62 0.92 -10.37
N ILE A 26 37.63 1.77 -10.73
CA ILE A 26 37.74 3.24 -10.52
C ILE A 26 37.01 3.69 -9.24
N ALA A 27 36.14 2.85 -8.65
CA ALA A 27 35.30 3.24 -7.52
C ALA A 27 35.87 2.91 -6.12
N SER A 28 37.10 2.41 -6.00
CA SER A 28 37.63 1.91 -4.72
C SER A 28 38.48 2.91 -3.92
N VAL A 29 38.87 4.05 -4.48
CA VAL A 29 39.81 4.99 -3.81
C VAL A 29 39.12 6.24 -3.23
N SER A 30 37.93 6.61 -3.71
CA SER A 30 37.23 7.84 -3.25
C SER A 30 36.31 7.64 -2.04
N VAL A 31 35.88 6.39 -1.76
CA VAL A 31 34.90 6.09 -0.71
C VAL A 31 35.50 6.13 0.70
N GLY A 32 36.75 5.70 0.87
CA GLY A 32 37.40 5.64 2.20
C GLY A 32 37.65 7.01 2.83
N ARG A 33 37.98 8.02 2.02
CA ARG A 33 38.29 9.37 2.50
C ARG A 33 37.03 10.16 2.87
N GLY A 34 35.91 9.93 2.17
CA GLY A 34 34.61 10.52 2.53
C GLY A 34 34.02 9.94 3.81
N LEU A 35 34.18 8.62 4.02
CA LEU A 35 33.68 7.94 5.22
C LEU A 35 34.40 8.39 6.50
N LEU A 36 35.73 8.59 6.43
CA LEU A 36 36.51 9.10 7.56
C LEU A 36 36.09 10.53 7.98
N TRP A 37 35.81 11.41 7.02
CA TRP A 37 35.31 12.76 7.32
C TRP A 37 33.89 12.75 7.90
N LEU A 38 33.01 11.86 7.43
CA LEU A 38 31.67 11.67 8.00
C LEU A 38 31.72 11.19 9.46
N LEU A 39 32.59 10.21 9.76
CA LEU A 39 32.74 9.71 11.13
C LEU A 39 33.29 10.79 12.08
N ALA A 40 34.26 11.59 11.63
CA ALA A 40 34.79 12.72 12.41
C ALA A 40 33.70 13.78 12.70
N ALA A 41 32.87 14.11 11.70
CA ALA A 41 31.77 15.06 11.88
C ALA A 41 30.69 14.55 12.86
N ILE A 42 30.37 13.25 12.83
CA ILE A 42 29.41 12.64 13.77
C ILE A 42 29.94 12.70 15.21
N ILE A 43 31.21 12.41 15.44
CA ILE A 43 31.80 12.45 16.80
C ILE A 43 31.76 13.88 17.37
N VAL A 44 32.10 14.89 16.57
CA VAL A 44 32.04 16.30 16.99
C VAL A 44 30.58 16.74 17.21
N GLY A 45 29.65 16.34 16.35
CA GLY A 45 28.22 16.65 16.50
C GLY A 45 27.59 16.03 17.75
N CYS A 46 27.89 14.76 18.05
CA CYS A 46 27.40 14.08 19.25
C CYS A 46 28.01 14.66 20.55
N GLY A 47 29.28 15.07 20.52
CA GLY A 47 29.92 15.73 21.66
C GLY A 47 29.26 17.06 22.03
N VAL A 48 28.84 17.84 21.02
CA VAL A 48 28.13 19.12 21.23
C VAL A 48 26.69 18.90 21.73
N TRP A 49 26.04 17.80 21.35
CA TRP A 49 24.66 17.50 21.80
C TRP A 49 24.56 17.05 23.25
N MET A 50 25.66 16.60 23.86
CA MET A 50 25.71 16.20 25.29
C MET A 50 25.86 17.39 26.26
N LEU A 51 26.10 18.60 25.75
CA LEU A 51 26.26 19.81 26.58
C LEU A 51 24.97 20.65 26.68
N LEU A 52 23.84 20.17 26.13
CA LEU A 52 22.55 20.78 26.37
C LEU A 52 21.92 20.18 27.65
N PRO A 53 21.62 20.99 28.67
CA PRO A 53 20.90 20.50 29.84
C PRO A 53 19.53 20.00 29.37
N VAL A 54 19.30 18.70 29.57
CA VAL A 54 17.99 18.08 29.33
C VAL A 54 17.02 18.71 30.34
N SER A 55 16.18 19.63 29.87
CA SER A 55 15.10 20.21 30.66
C SER A 55 14.12 19.11 31.02
N ARG A 56 14.31 18.55 32.21
CA ARG A 56 13.45 17.56 32.86
C ARG A 56 12.18 18.26 33.34
N GLY A 57 11.27 18.55 32.41
CA GLY A 57 9.95 19.11 32.69
C GLY A 57 8.87 18.05 32.64
N ASN A 58 8.72 17.24 33.69
CA ASN A 58 7.48 16.50 33.94
C ASN A 58 7.07 16.78 35.39
N SER A 59 6.10 17.67 35.58
CA SER A 59 5.42 17.88 36.85
C SER A 59 4.02 18.41 36.63
N ALA A 60 3.08 17.72 37.28
CA ALA A 60 1.69 18.07 37.59
C ALA A 60 0.74 18.18 36.36
N GLU A 61 -0.43 17.54 36.30
CA GLU A 61 -1.35 17.15 37.38
C GLU A 61 -2.43 16.21 36.79
N PRO A 62 -2.87 15.14 37.48
CA PRO A 62 -4.10 14.44 37.14
C PRO A 62 -5.27 15.15 37.81
N VAL A 63 -5.95 16.03 37.08
CA VAL A 63 -7.24 16.56 37.53
C VAL A 63 -8.26 15.43 37.50
N ARG A 64 -8.57 14.93 38.70
CA ARG A 64 -9.81 14.25 39.02
C ARG A 64 -10.96 15.12 38.55
N SER A 65 -11.85 14.58 37.73
CA SER A 65 -13.22 15.08 37.67
C SER A 65 -14.13 13.99 38.21
N ASP A 66 -14.78 14.41 39.28
CA ASP A 66 -15.68 13.70 40.14
C ASP A 66 -16.90 13.16 39.40
N VAL A 67 -17.42 12.10 40.00
CA VAL A 67 -18.65 11.41 39.69
C VAL A 67 -19.83 12.35 39.95
N ALA A 68 -20.67 12.55 38.94
CA ALA A 68 -22.04 13.01 39.16
C ALA A 68 -22.98 11.89 38.72
N ALA A 69 -23.43 11.12 39.71
CA ALA A 69 -24.59 10.26 39.62
C ALA A 69 -25.85 11.13 39.54
N VAL A 70 -26.73 10.88 38.57
CA VAL A 70 -28.15 11.20 38.68
C VAL A 70 -28.96 10.04 38.08
N GLU A 71 -29.58 9.33 39.02
CA GLU A 71 -30.92 8.75 39.01
C GLU A 71 -31.36 7.74 37.94
N THR A 72 -31.59 6.53 38.42
CA THR A 72 -32.37 5.46 37.80
C THR A 72 -33.83 5.57 38.23
N ALA A 73 -34.79 5.46 37.29
CA ALA A 73 -36.05 4.69 37.36
C ALA A 73 -37.16 5.27 36.43
N PRO A 74 -38.22 4.52 36.09
CA PRO A 74 -38.23 3.16 35.54
C PRO A 74 -39.19 3.00 34.32
N LEU A 75 -39.09 1.82 33.70
CA LEU A 75 -40.09 1.06 32.90
C LEU A 75 -41.19 1.80 32.12
N GLY A 76 -41.12 1.66 30.80
CA GLY A 76 -42.27 1.63 29.90
C GLY A 76 -42.20 0.39 29.01
N ASP A 77 -42.88 -0.68 29.41
CA ASP A 77 -43.15 -1.88 28.61
C ASP A 77 -44.11 -1.55 27.47
N ALA A 78 -43.73 -1.87 26.22
CA ALA A 78 -44.69 -2.25 25.17
C ALA A 78 -43.96 -3.06 24.09
N ALA A 79 -44.37 -4.32 23.98
CA ALA A 79 -43.84 -5.35 23.12
C ALA A 79 -44.14 -5.13 21.62
N ALA A 80 -43.15 -5.42 20.77
CA ALA A 80 -43.24 -6.42 19.70
C ALA A 80 -41.86 -6.62 19.02
N PRO A 81 -41.43 -7.85 18.73
CA PRO A 81 -40.13 -8.13 18.15
C PRO A 81 -40.18 -7.90 16.64
N SER A 82 -39.70 -6.76 16.16
CA SER A 82 -39.21 -6.67 14.79
C SER A 82 -37.85 -7.34 14.78
N SER A 83 -37.80 -8.53 14.17
CA SER A 83 -36.57 -9.26 13.88
C SER A 83 -35.45 -8.28 13.51
N PRO A 84 -34.28 -8.31 14.16
CA PRO A 84 -33.11 -7.82 13.49
C PRO A 84 -32.94 -8.76 12.29
N SER A 85 -33.41 -8.28 11.13
CA SER A 85 -32.94 -8.74 9.83
C SER A 85 -31.47 -9.00 10.04
N GLU A 86 -31.11 -10.27 9.97
CA GLU A 86 -29.77 -10.77 10.14
C GLU A 86 -28.93 -9.93 9.20
N ALA A 87 -28.34 -8.87 9.77
CA ALA A 87 -27.37 -8.06 9.10
C ALA A 87 -26.31 -9.10 8.86
N GLN A 88 -26.32 -9.64 7.64
CA GLN A 88 -25.28 -10.47 7.09
C GLN A 88 -24.05 -9.60 7.24
N ILE A 89 -23.40 -9.67 8.40
CA ILE A 89 -22.03 -9.28 8.59
C ILE A 89 -21.39 -10.02 7.44
N PRO A 90 -20.94 -9.33 6.38
CA PRO A 90 -20.36 -10.01 5.24
C PRO A 90 -19.20 -10.76 5.86
N THR A 91 -19.39 -12.06 6.02
CA THR A 91 -18.41 -12.90 6.68
C THR A 91 -17.13 -12.63 5.90
N MET A 92 -16.06 -12.21 6.58
CA MET A 92 -14.71 -12.16 5.97
C MET A 92 -14.36 -13.48 5.24
N ALA A 93 -15.15 -14.53 5.49
CA ALA A 93 -15.11 -15.91 5.03
C ALA A 93 -15.17 -16.17 3.51
N GLU A 94 -15.11 -15.20 2.62
CA GLU A 94 -15.05 -15.55 1.19
C GLU A 94 -13.92 -14.89 0.38
N LEU A 95 -12.91 -14.36 1.08
CA LEU A 95 -11.65 -14.00 0.46
C LEU A 95 -10.85 -15.20 -0.07
N GLY A 96 -11.20 -16.44 0.31
CA GLY A 96 -10.72 -17.71 -0.27
C GLY A 96 -9.30 -17.68 -0.85
N ARG A 97 -9.14 -18.22 -2.07
CA ARG A 97 -7.91 -18.10 -2.87
C ARG A 97 -8.00 -16.98 -3.90
N ILE A 98 -8.58 -15.83 -3.54
CA ILE A 98 -8.49 -14.61 -4.36
C ILE A 98 -7.32 -13.73 -3.88
N ARG A 99 -6.51 -13.23 -4.83
CA ARG A 99 -5.39 -12.33 -4.51
C ARG A 99 -5.22 -11.23 -5.55
N ILE A 100 -4.62 -10.12 -5.12
CA ILE A 100 -4.12 -9.08 -6.01
C ILE A 100 -2.78 -9.57 -6.57
N SER A 101 -2.74 -9.87 -7.88
CA SER A 101 -1.55 -10.35 -8.58
C SER A 101 -0.63 -9.22 -9.04
N SER A 102 -1.20 -8.06 -9.32
CA SER A 102 -0.47 -6.83 -9.61
C SER A 102 -1.34 -5.64 -9.22
N GLN A 103 -0.69 -4.55 -8.86
CA GLN A 103 -1.34 -3.27 -8.62
C GLN A 103 -0.43 -2.14 -9.05
N THR A 104 -1.03 -1.11 -9.61
CA THR A 104 -0.43 0.18 -9.88
C THR A 104 -1.46 1.24 -9.56
N TRP A 105 -0.99 2.44 -9.30
CA TRP A 105 -1.88 3.55 -9.02
C TRP A 105 -1.29 4.81 -9.63
N ARG A 106 -2.15 5.81 -9.81
CA ARG A 106 -1.73 7.14 -10.24
C ARG A 106 -2.72 8.18 -9.73
N ARG A 107 -2.24 9.41 -9.60
CA ARG A 107 -3.09 10.58 -9.37
C ARG A 107 -3.66 11.07 -10.71
N GLY A 108 -4.90 11.53 -10.69
CA GLY A 108 -5.60 12.16 -11.80
C GLY A 108 -6.44 13.33 -11.29
N GLY A 109 -7.23 13.97 -12.16
CA GLY A 109 -8.14 15.06 -11.76
C GLY A 109 -7.42 16.17 -10.98
N LEU A 110 -6.42 16.81 -11.60
CA LEU A 110 -5.56 17.84 -10.99
C LEU A 110 -4.67 17.35 -9.83
N GLY A 111 -4.54 16.03 -9.66
CA GLY A 111 -3.63 15.43 -8.70
C GLY A 111 -4.27 14.99 -7.39
N SER A 112 -5.58 15.21 -7.20
CA SER A 112 -6.28 14.80 -5.97
C SER A 112 -7.07 13.49 -6.12
N LYS A 113 -7.38 13.04 -7.35
CA LYS A 113 -8.15 11.80 -7.57
C LYS A 113 -7.23 10.59 -7.68
N ALA A 114 -7.44 9.57 -6.85
CA ALA A 114 -6.69 8.31 -6.94
C ALA A 114 -7.35 7.35 -7.93
N LEU A 115 -6.57 6.92 -8.93
CA LEU A 115 -6.95 5.91 -9.91
C LEU A 115 -6.06 4.69 -9.72
N VAL A 116 -6.68 3.54 -9.44
CA VAL A 116 -5.98 2.27 -9.21
C VAL A 116 -6.19 1.36 -10.42
N THR A 117 -5.13 0.69 -10.84
CA THR A 117 -5.21 -0.43 -11.78
C THR A 117 -4.68 -1.67 -11.09
N LEU A 118 -5.54 -2.67 -10.92
CA LEU A 118 -5.18 -3.90 -10.24
C LEU A 118 -5.65 -5.11 -11.03
N THR A 119 -4.97 -6.24 -10.84
CA THR A 119 -5.32 -7.49 -11.47
C THR A 119 -5.58 -8.54 -10.39
N LEU A 120 -6.84 -8.97 -10.30
CA LEU A 120 -7.26 -10.03 -9.38
C LEU A 120 -7.05 -11.40 -10.03
N ARG A 121 -6.49 -12.33 -9.26
CA ARG A 121 -6.41 -13.75 -9.58
C ARG A 121 -7.37 -14.48 -8.66
N ASN A 122 -8.36 -15.16 -9.25
CA ASN A 122 -9.27 -16.02 -8.53
C ASN A 122 -8.84 -17.48 -8.75
N ASP A 123 -8.28 -18.13 -7.74
CA ASP A 123 -7.93 -19.56 -7.77
C ASP A 123 -9.01 -20.44 -7.10
N ASN A 124 -10.17 -19.86 -6.78
CA ASN A 124 -11.34 -20.62 -6.35
C ASN A 124 -11.99 -21.38 -7.51
N ASP A 125 -12.74 -22.41 -7.15
CA ASP A 125 -13.64 -23.21 -7.99
C ASP A 125 -15.02 -22.58 -8.18
N TYR A 126 -15.22 -21.38 -7.62
CA TYR A 126 -16.40 -20.56 -7.79
C TYR A 126 -16.02 -19.15 -8.27
N ALA A 127 -16.96 -18.48 -8.93
CA ALA A 127 -16.82 -17.09 -9.32
C ALA A 127 -17.16 -16.16 -8.13
N VAL A 128 -16.57 -14.96 -8.14
CA VAL A 128 -16.79 -13.96 -7.09
C VAL A 128 -17.14 -12.62 -7.69
N LYS A 129 -17.95 -11.82 -7.00
CA LYS A 129 -18.33 -10.45 -7.37
C LYS A 129 -18.25 -9.54 -6.14
N ASP A 130 -18.54 -8.26 -6.36
CA ASP A 130 -18.63 -7.25 -5.30
C ASP A 130 -17.37 -7.25 -4.41
N VAL A 131 -16.20 -7.32 -5.04
CA VAL A 131 -14.92 -7.39 -4.32
C VAL A 131 -14.61 -6.04 -3.71
N GLU A 132 -14.59 -5.95 -2.39
CA GLU A 132 -14.20 -4.75 -1.67
C GLU A 132 -12.68 -4.69 -1.51
N ILE A 133 -12.11 -3.60 -2.00
CA ILE A 133 -10.71 -3.26 -1.84
C ILE A 133 -10.56 -2.09 -0.86
N VAL A 134 -9.53 -2.13 -0.05
CA VAL A 134 -9.07 -0.98 0.73
C VAL A 134 -7.64 -0.66 0.34
N CYS A 135 -7.41 0.58 -0.08
CA CYS A 135 -6.11 1.09 -0.46
C CYS A 135 -5.61 2.09 0.59
N ALA A 136 -4.47 1.77 1.19
CA ALA A 136 -3.74 2.66 2.09
C ALA A 136 -2.76 3.52 1.28
N PHE A 137 -2.81 4.82 1.50
CA PHE A 137 -1.94 5.81 0.86
C PHE A 137 -0.94 6.35 1.87
N ALA A 138 0.31 6.44 1.43
CA ALA A 138 1.41 6.90 2.25
C ALA A 138 2.27 7.93 1.52
N ARG A 139 2.97 8.75 2.29
CA ARG A 139 4.04 9.63 1.77
C ARG A 139 5.24 8.79 1.34
N ARG A 140 6.22 9.46 0.73
CA ARG A 140 7.48 8.85 0.31
C ARG A 140 8.29 8.26 1.46
N ASP A 141 8.19 8.86 2.65
CA ASP A 141 8.81 8.39 3.90
C ASP A 141 8.09 7.18 4.52
N GLY A 142 6.99 6.71 3.92
CA GLY A 142 6.17 5.60 4.42
C GLY A 142 5.13 6.01 5.47
N SER A 143 5.07 7.29 5.86
CA SER A 143 4.04 7.78 6.79
C SER A 143 2.65 7.66 6.17
N HIS A 144 1.71 7.10 6.93
CA HIS A 144 0.32 6.92 6.51
C HIS A 144 -0.38 8.27 6.35
N LEU A 145 -1.22 8.39 5.33
CA LEU A 145 -2.00 9.59 5.06
C LEU A 145 -3.50 9.33 5.15
N THR A 146 -3.98 8.31 4.44
CA THR A 146 -5.41 8.05 4.30
C THR A 146 -5.65 6.66 3.74
N ASP A 147 -6.78 6.07 4.11
CA ASP A 147 -7.31 4.86 3.51
C ASP A 147 -8.54 5.18 2.67
N ARG A 148 -8.69 4.50 1.54
CA ARG A 148 -9.89 4.58 0.69
C ARG A 148 -10.38 3.19 0.33
N SER A 149 -11.67 2.95 0.52
CA SER A 149 -12.33 1.72 0.12
C SER A 149 -13.06 1.88 -1.21
N ARG A 150 -13.17 0.78 -1.95
CA ARG A 150 -13.98 0.71 -3.18
C ARG A 150 -14.51 -0.70 -3.38
N VAL A 151 -15.78 -0.83 -3.70
CA VAL A 151 -16.35 -2.08 -4.19
C VAL A 151 -16.19 -2.18 -5.71
N LEU A 152 -15.65 -3.30 -6.16
CA LEU A 152 -15.53 -3.69 -7.55
C LEU A 152 -16.72 -4.57 -7.90
N ALA A 153 -17.73 -3.99 -8.56
CA ALA A 153 -19.01 -4.66 -8.83
C ALA A 153 -18.89 -5.83 -9.81
N ASP A 154 -17.87 -5.83 -10.68
CA ASP A 154 -17.79 -6.87 -11.70
C ASP A 154 -17.44 -8.24 -11.12
N THR A 155 -17.98 -9.28 -11.77
CA THR A 155 -17.60 -10.67 -11.51
C THR A 155 -16.19 -11.00 -12.01
N VAL A 156 -15.45 -11.75 -11.19
CA VAL A 156 -14.20 -12.45 -11.48
C VAL A 156 -14.51 -13.94 -11.55
N GLY A 157 -14.41 -14.53 -12.74
CA GLY A 157 -14.72 -15.95 -12.96
C GLY A 157 -13.87 -16.91 -12.12
N MET A 158 -14.34 -18.14 -11.94
CA MET A 158 -13.57 -19.20 -11.29
C MET A 158 -12.25 -19.47 -12.04
N LYS A 159 -11.19 -19.81 -11.31
CA LYS A 159 -9.85 -20.10 -11.88
C LYS A 159 -9.35 -19.08 -12.92
N SER A 160 -9.81 -17.83 -12.84
CA SER A 160 -9.58 -16.79 -13.85
C SER A 160 -8.74 -15.63 -13.32
N ARG A 161 -8.46 -14.67 -14.19
CA ARG A 161 -7.77 -13.43 -13.85
C ARG A 161 -8.54 -12.27 -14.48
N LYS A 162 -8.77 -11.20 -13.72
CA LYS A 162 -9.46 -10.00 -14.22
C LYS A 162 -8.70 -8.73 -13.83
N THR A 163 -8.50 -7.86 -14.81
CA THR A 163 -7.87 -6.55 -14.60
C THR A 163 -8.91 -5.47 -14.52
N PHE A 164 -8.87 -4.70 -13.43
CA PHE A 164 -9.69 -3.54 -13.19
C PHE A 164 -8.82 -2.30 -13.45
N ALA A 165 -9.05 -1.62 -14.56
CA ALA A 165 -8.19 -0.52 -15.01
C ALA A 165 -8.75 0.84 -14.60
N ARG A 166 -7.88 1.70 -14.06
CA ARG A 166 -8.17 3.11 -13.73
C ARG A 166 -9.44 3.29 -12.87
N ILE A 167 -9.66 2.40 -11.92
CA ILE A 167 -10.78 2.48 -10.99
C ILE A 167 -10.58 3.68 -10.06
N PRO A 168 -11.53 4.62 -10.00
CA PRO A 168 -11.47 5.71 -9.03
C PRO A 168 -11.80 5.17 -7.64
N VAL A 169 -10.85 5.31 -6.71
CA VAL A 169 -11.03 4.91 -5.31
C VAL A 169 -11.37 6.09 -4.39
N GLY A 170 -11.25 7.32 -4.89
CA GLY A 170 -11.63 8.52 -4.16
C GLY A 170 -10.61 9.65 -4.31
N PHE A 171 -10.72 10.65 -3.44
CA PHE A 171 -9.77 11.74 -3.35
C PHE A 171 -8.72 11.47 -2.26
N VAL A 172 -7.46 11.77 -2.56
CA VAL A 172 -6.31 11.54 -1.67
C VAL A 172 -5.52 12.82 -1.49
N ASN A 173 -4.74 12.86 -0.41
CA ASN A 173 -3.81 13.96 -0.17
C ASN A 173 -2.80 14.05 -1.32
N VAL A 174 -2.50 15.27 -1.77
CA VAL A 174 -1.57 15.53 -2.88
C VAL A 174 -0.14 15.02 -2.60
N ASN A 175 0.22 14.87 -1.33
CA ASN A 175 1.52 14.35 -0.88
C ASN A 175 1.60 12.82 -0.83
N ALA A 176 0.53 12.09 -1.16
CA ALA A 176 0.56 10.64 -1.23
C ALA A 176 1.43 10.20 -2.40
N ASP A 177 2.53 9.50 -2.16
CA ASP A 177 3.46 9.01 -3.19
C ASP A 177 3.45 7.49 -3.33
N GLN A 178 2.87 6.79 -2.37
CA GLN A 178 2.75 5.33 -2.37
C GLN A 178 1.30 4.93 -2.10
N ALA A 179 0.91 3.77 -2.65
CA ALA A 179 -0.37 3.15 -2.36
C ALA A 179 -0.24 1.63 -2.33
N LYS A 180 -0.92 0.99 -1.40
CA LYS A 180 -1.03 -0.46 -1.30
C LYS A 180 -2.49 -0.84 -1.08
N CYS A 181 -3.05 -1.64 -1.97
CA CYS A 181 -4.40 -2.15 -1.85
C CYS A 181 -4.41 -3.56 -1.26
N SER A 182 -5.47 -3.85 -0.53
CA SER A 182 -5.76 -5.13 0.09
C SER A 182 -7.22 -5.50 -0.19
N LEU A 183 -7.52 -6.80 -0.18
CA LEU A 183 -8.88 -7.31 -0.29
C LEU A 183 -9.48 -7.41 1.10
N VAL A 184 -10.71 -6.91 1.28
CA VAL A 184 -11.40 -6.92 2.57
C VAL A 184 -12.63 -7.82 2.54
N ALA A 185 -13.36 -7.81 1.43
CA ALA A 185 -14.52 -8.68 1.25
C ALA A 185 -14.69 -9.07 -0.21
N ALA A 186 -15.42 -10.16 -0.44
CA ALA A 186 -15.91 -10.58 -1.74
C ALA A 186 -17.18 -11.43 -1.53
N ARG A 187 -18.04 -11.53 -2.54
CA ARG A 187 -19.24 -12.37 -2.52
C ARG A 187 -19.12 -13.47 -3.57
N ARG A 188 -19.46 -14.72 -3.24
CA ARG A 188 -19.64 -15.77 -4.25
C ARG A 188 -20.85 -15.46 -5.15
N THR A 189 -20.73 -15.85 -6.41
CA THR A 189 -21.81 -15.84 -7.41
C THR A 189 -22.31 -17.24 -7.70
#